data_AF-A0A3B0PZ68-F1
#
_entry.id   AF-A0A3B0PZ68-F1
#
_cell.length_a   1.000
_cell.length_b   1.000
_cell.length_c   1.000
_cell.angle_alpha   90.00
_cell.angle_beta   90.00
_cell.angle_gamma   90.00
#
_symmetry.space_group_name_H-M   'P 1'
#
loop_
_entity.id
_entity.type
_entity.pdbx_description
1 polymer ?
#
loop_
_entity_poly.entity_id
_entity_poly.type
_entity_poly.pdbx_seq_one_letter_code
_entity_poly.pdbx_strand_id
1 'polypeptide(L)'
;MPITSTKETLESINLKDDLSSTSTNNELRTYVAKAKKVMFACEAGMGSSAMGAGMIKKMINNLGVKGVEVANWAIKDLPNDIDIIVTQKTFVDYVSKKYKNNYVYGVNQYLKKDEYKELIDTFKQERLS
;
A
#
# COMPACT_ATOMS: atom_id res chain seq x y z
N MET A 1 44.45 31.64 21.51
CA MET A 1 44.73 30.65 22.57
C MET A 1 43.51 30.58 23.51
N PRO A 2 43.31 29.46 24.21
CA PRO A 2 42.17 28.51 24.19
C PRO A 2 40.99 28.92 25.12
N ILE A 3 39.81 28.28 25.20
CA ILE A 3 39.38 26.89 25.54
C ILE A 3 37.88 26.77 25.11
N THR A 4 37.35 25.75 24.41
CA THR A 4 37.09 24.31 24.72
C THR A 4 35.91 24.00 25.67
N SER A 5 34.98 23.18 25.14
CA SER A 5 33.98 22.29 25.77
C SER A 5 32.84 22.86 26.63
N THR A 6 31.60 22.62 26.18
CA THR A 6 30.82 21.48 26.71
C THR A 6 29.72 21.07 25.73
N LYS A 7 29.59 19.74 25.54
CA LYS A 7 28.46 19.06 24.91
C LYS A 7 27.16 19.41 25.65
N GLU A 8 26.14 19.79 24.91
CA GLU A 8 24.75 19.51 25.29
C GLU A 8 24.10 18.75 24.14
N THR A 9 23.99 17.44 24.37
CA THR A 9 22.98 16.54 23.82
C THR A 9 21.63 17.24 23.71
N LEU A 10 20.83 16.91 22.69
CA LEU A 10 19.39 16.60 22.78
C LEU A 10 18.87 16.34 21.36
N GLU A 11 19.04 15.09 20.92
CA GLU A 11 18.03 14.46 20.09
C GLU A 11 16.71 14.52 20.86
N SER A 12 15.68 15.16 20.31
CA SER A 12 14.31 15.05 20.81
C SER A 12 13.34 15.37 19.66
N ILE A 13 13.15 14.36 18.82
CA ILE A 13 11.85 13.79 18.48
C ILE A 13 10.76 14.84 18.12
N ASN A 14 10.57 15.04 16.81
CA ASN A 14 9.45 15.80 16.27
C ASN A 14 8.14 14.98 16.36
N LEU A 15 7.52 14.96 17.55
CA LEU A 15 6.24 14.29 17.87
C LEU A 15 5.00 15.04 17.32
N LYS A 16 4.75 15.06 16.01
CA LYS A 16 3.48 15.62 15.49
C LYS A 16 2.71 14.79 14.45
N ASP A 17 3.09 13.56 14.11
CA ASP A 17 2.39 12.78 13.07
C ASP A 17 2.06 11.31 13.42
N ASP A 18 2.03 10.95 14.72
CA ASP A 18 2.13 9.53 15.12
C ASP A 18 0.86 8.80 15.58
N LEU A 19 -0.33 9.42 15.59
CA LEU A 19 -1.53 8.73 16.13
C LEU A 19 -2.53 8.22 15.08
N SER A 20 -2.49 8.72 13.84
CA SER A 20 -3.35 8.24 12.75
C SER A 20 -2.61 7.37 11.74
N SER A 21 -1.30 7.57 11.58
CA SER A 21 -0.50 6.93 10.53
C SER A 21 -0.04 5.53 10.95
N THR A 22 0.21 5.31 12.24
CA THR A 22 0.78 4.07 12.78
C THR A 22 -0.22 2.90 12.75
N SER A 23 -1.51 3.16 12.99
CA SER A 23 -2.56 2.14 12.97
C SER A 23 -2.80 1.58 11.56
N THR A 24 -2.98 2.45 10.57
CA THR A 24 -3.21 2.07 9.16
C THR A 24 -2.01 1.35 8.56
N ASN A 25 -0.79 1.76 8.93
CA ASN A 25 0.45 1.10 8.51
C ASN A 25 0.59 -0.30 9.09
N ASN A 26 0.24 -0.50 10.37
CA ASN A 26 0.33 -1.82 11.00
C ASN A 26 -0.69 -2.82 10.42
N GLU A 27 -1.89 -2.35 10.10
CA GLU A 27 -2.88 -3.15 9.38
C GLU A 27 -2.37 -3.53 7.98
N LEU A 28 -1.87 -2.57 7.20
CA LEU A 28 -1.31 -2.83 5.87
C LEU A 28 -0.21 -3.90 5.91
N ARG A 29 0.74 -3.78 6.85
CA ARG A 29 1.82 -4.76 7.06
C ARG A 29 1.27 -6.17 7.31
N THR A 30 0.27 -6.29 8.18
CA THR A 30 -0.36 -7.57 8.52
C THR A 30 -0.98 -8.24 7.28
N TYR A 31 -1.69 -7.46 6.45
CA TYR A 31 -2.27 -7.98 5.21
C TYR A 31 -1.18 -8.33 4.19
N VAL A 32 -0.21 -7.45 3.97
CA VAL A 32 0.89 -7.65 3.01
C VAL A 32 1.72 -8.89 3.34
N ALA A 33 2.02 -9.12 4.61
CA ALA A 33 2.74 -10.31 5.07
C ALA A 33 2.08 -11.62 4.59
N LYS A 34 0.74 -11.66 4.51
CA LYS A 34 -0.04 -12.84 4.10
C LYS A 34 -0.63 -12.76 2.69
N ALA A 35 -0.58 -11.59 2.05
CA ALA A 35 -1.25 -11.31 0.78
C ALA A 35 -0.78 -12.21 -0.37
N LYS A 36 -1.67 -13.04 -0.89
CA LYS A 36 -1.46 -13.83 -2.10
C LYS A 36 -2.16 -13.19 -3.30
N LYS A 37 -3.23 -12.42 -3.08
CA LYS A 37 -4.04 -11.82 -4.14
C LYS A 37 -4.19 -10.32 -3.93
N VAL A 38 -3.65 -9.55 -4.87
CA VAL A 38 -3.77 -8.09 -4.95
C VAL A 38 -4.60 -7.75 -6.17
N MET A 39 -5.80 -7.21 -5.98
CA MET A 39 -6.72 -6.91 -7.07
C MET A 39 -6.92 -5.42 -7.24
N PHE A 40 -6.78 -4.95 -8.47
CA PHE A 40 -7.00 -3.58 -8.84
C PHE A 40 -8.44 -3.36 -9.26
N ALA A 41 -9.18 -2.55 -8.51
CA ALA A 41 -10.60 -2.32 -8.64
C ALA A 41 -10.91 -0.94 -9.21
N CYS A 42 -11.55 -0.88 -10.37
CA CYS A 42 -12.09 0.35 -10.94
C CYS A 42 -13.54 0.12 -11.42
N GLU A 43 -14.32 1.18 -11.60
CA GLU A 43 -15.74 1.13 -11.97
C GLU A 43 -16.02 0.19 -13.15
N ALA A 44 -15.28 0.35 -14.25
CA ALA A 44 -15.46 -0.46 -15.47
C ALA A 44 -14.56 -1.70 -15.54
N GLY A 45 -13.52 -1.78 -14.69
CA GLY A 45 -12.52 -2.87 -14.75
C GLY A 45 -11.59 -2.82 -15.97
N MET A 46 -11.72 -1.83 -16.86
CA MET A 46 -10.90 -1.65 -18.07
C MET A 46 -10.27 -0.24 -18.08
N GLY A 47 -9.04 -0.12 -18.62
CA GLY A 47 -8.32 1.17 -18.74
C GLY A 47 -7.25 1.38 -17.67
N SER A 48 -7.39 2.41 -16.85
CA SER A 48 -6.38 2.81 -15.86
C SER A 48 -6.09 1.73 -14.80
N SER A 49 -7.06 0.87 -14.49
CA SER A 49 -6.89 -0.28 -13.61
C SER A 49 -5.93 -1.33 -14.16
N ALA A 50 -5.96 -1.58 -15.49
CA ALA A 50 -5.05 -2.52 -16.13
C ALA A 50 -3.60 -1.99 -16.12
N MET A 51 -3.43 -0.68 -16.34
CA MET A 51 -2.12 -0.03 -16.24
C MET A 51 -1.58 -0.03 -14.81
N GLY A 52 -2.41 0.34 -13.82
CA GLY A 52 -2.03 0.32 -12.39
C GLY A 52 -1.65 -1.09 -11.92
N ALA A 53 -2.47 -2.09 -12.23
CA ALA A 53 -2.17 -3.50 -11.95
C ALA A 53 -0.84 -3.93 -12.59
N GLY A 54 -0.61 -3.57 -13.86
CA GLY A 54 0.64 -3.85 -14.56
C GLY A 54 1.87 -3.20 -13.91
N MET A 55 1.74 -1.95 -13.42
CA MET A 55 2.82 -1.26 -12.71
C MET A 55 3.14 -1.94 -11.38
N ILE A 56 2.14 -2.19 -10.53
CA ILE A 56 2.34 -2.87 -9.23
C ILE A 56 2.95 -4.26 -9.45
N LYS A 57 2.40 -5.04 -10.40
CA LYS A 57 2.92 -6.37 -10.74
C LYS A 57 4.40 -6.32 -11.12
N LYS A 58 4.80 -5.37 -11.97
CA LYS A 58 6.22 -5.18 -12.34
C LYS A 58 7.07 -4.80 -11.13
N MET A 59 6.59 -3.91 -10.25
CA MET A 59 7.32 -3.50 -9.06
C MET A 59 7.52 -4.65 -8.07
N ILE A 60 6.47 -5.43 -7.77
CA ILE A 60 6.54 -6.60 -6.88
C ILE A 60 7.49 -7.66 -7.46
N ASN A 61 7.39 -7.93 -8.77
CA ASN A 61 8.29 -8.87 -9.44
C ASN A 61 9.75 -8.40 -9.42
N ASN A 62 10.01 -7.11 -9.61
CA ASN A 62 11.36 -6.53 -9.56
C ASN A 62 11.99 -6.62 -8.15
N LEU A 63 11.17 -6.65 -7.10
CA LEU A 63 11.64 -6.91 -5.73
C LEU A 63 12.00 -8.39 -5.51
N GLY A 64 11.62 -9.29 -6.41
CA GLY A 64 11.81 -10.74 -6.25
C GLY A 64 10.76 -11.42 -5.38
N VAL A 65 9.68 -10.71 -4.98
CA VAL A 65 8.56 -11.30 -4.24
C VAL A 65 7.81 -12.27 -5.15
N LYS A 66 7.68 -13.53 -4.72
CA LYS A 66 6.94 -14.58 -5.44
C LYS A 66 5.64 -14.92 -4.71
N GLY A 67 4.72 -15.56 -5.44
CA GLY A 67 3.45 -16.03 -4.87
C GLY A 67 2.41 -14.93 -4.61
N VAL A 68 2.56 -13.78 -5.25
CA VAL A 68 1.58 -12.69 -5.24
C VAL A 68 0.97 -12.58 -6.64
N GLU A 69 -0.32 -12.86 -6.74
CA GLU A 69 -1.12 -12.67 -7.92
C GLU A 69 -1.64 -11.23 -7.98
N VAL A 70 -1.39 -10.56 -9.11
CA VAL A 70 -1.87 -9.21 -9.37
C VAL A 70 -2.72 -9.22 -10.63
N ALA A 71 -3.99 -8.81 -10.51
CA ALA A 71 -4.92 -8.67 -11.62
C ALA A 71 -5.86 -7.47 -11.43
N ASN A 72 -6.61 -7.10 -12.47
CA ASN A 72 -7.59 -6.01 -12.44
C ASN A 72 -9.01 -6.55 -12.58
N TRP A 73 -9.96 -5.93 -11.88
CA TRP A 73 -11.37 -6.28 -11.86
C TRP A 73 -12.25 -5.03 -11.87
N ALA A 74 -13.49 -5.19 -12.34
CA ALA A 74 -14.52 -4.19 -12.12
C ALA A 74 -14.99 -4.25 -10.66
N ILE A 75 -15.29 -3.11 -10.03
CA ILE A 75 -15.74 -3.05 -8.62
C ILE A 75 -16.99 -3.94 -8.39
N LYS A 76 -17.86 -4.01 -9.40
CA LYS A 76 -19.07 -4.85 -9.37
C LYS A 76 -18.76 -6.36 -9.39
N ASP A 77 -17.70 -6.77 -10.08
CA ASP A 77 -17.35 -8.17 -10.38
C ASP A 77 -16.18 -8.71 -9.53
N LEU A 78 -15.67 -7.92 -8.57
CA LEU A 78 -14.60 -8.32 -7.66
C LEU A 78 -14.96 -9.61 -6.89
N PRO A 79 -14.10 -10.66 -6.93
CA PRO A 79 -14.29 -11.84 -6.11
C PRO A 79 -14.14 -11.54 -4.61
N ASN A 80 -14.67 -12.41 -3.74
CA ASN A 80 -14.51 -12.26 -2.29
C ASN A 80 -13.16 -12.77 -1.76
N ASP A 81 -12.49 -13.61 -2.55
CA ASP A 81 -11.19 -14.23 -2.22
C ASP A 81 -10.04 -13.33 -2.70
N ILE A 82 -9.85 -12.21 -1.99
CA ILE A 82 -8.83 -11.19 -2.27
C ILE A 82 -8.21 -10.77 -0.93
N ASP A 83 -6.91 -10.48 -0.87
CA ASP A 83 -6.32 -9.98 0.38
C ASP A 83 -6.27 -8.45 0.39
N ILE A 84 -5.82 -7.86 -0.73
CA ILE A 84 -5.63 -6.43 -0.89
C ILE A 84 -6.37 -5.95 -2.14
N ILE A 85 -7.20 -4.94 -1.98
CA ILE A 85 -7.92 -4.28 -3.07
C ILE A 85 -7.34 -2.89 -3.26
N VAL A 86 -6.85 -2.57 -4.46
CA VAL A 86 -6.36 -1.24 -4.80
C VAL A 86 -7.42 -0.50 -5.61
N THR A 87 -7.86 0.67 -5.18
CA THR A 87 -8.90 1.44 -5.87
C THR A 87 -8.68 2.95 -5.76
N GLN A 88 -9.46 3.76 -6.48
CA GLN A 88 -9.39 5.21 -6.31
C GLN A 88 -9.96 5.63 -4.96
N LYS A 89 -9.43 6.68 -4.35
CA LYS A 89 -9.94 7.21 -3.06
C LYS A 89 -11.46 7.43 -3.04
N THR A 90 -12.04 7.89 -4.16
CA THR A 90 -13.50 8.08 -4.32
C THR A 90 -14.32 6.80 -4.09
N PHE A 91 -13.73 5.62 -4.35
CA PHE A 91 -14.39 4.34 -4.22
C PHE A 91 -13.98 3.56 -2.95
N VAL A 92 -13.02 4.06 -2.16
CA VAL A 92 -12.54 3.36 -0.96
C VAL A 92 -13.69 3.07 0.00
N ASP A 93 -14.52 4.06 0.33
CA ASP A 93 -15.65 3.87 1.24
C ASP A 93 -16.67 2.85 0.70
N TYR A 94 -16.91 2.86 -0.60
CA TYR A 94 -17.83 1.91 -1.24
C TYR A 94 -17.28 0.48 -1.19
N VAL A 95 -16.00 0.31 -1.55
CA VAL A 95 -15.33 -0.99 -1.57
C VAL A 95 -15.16 -1.53 -0.15
N SER A 96 -14.71 -0.72 0.81
CA SER A 96 -14.54 -1.14 2.22
C SER A 96 -15.85 -1.58 2.87
N LYS A 97 -16.99 -0.97 2.50
CA LYS A 97 -18.31 -1.39 2.98
C LYS A 97 -18.72 -2.77 2.43
N LYS A 98 -18.36 -3.07 1.18
CA LYS A 98 -18.65 -4.33 0.50
C LYS A 98 -17.67 -5.44 0.92
N TYR A 99 -16.41 -5.11 1.15
CA TYR A 99 -15.29 -6.02 1.42
C TYR A 99 -14.70 -5.75 2.81
N LYS A 100 -15.45 -6.12 3.87
CA LYS A 100 -15.10 -5.79 5.27
C LYS A 100 -13.89 -6.55 5.83
N ASN A 101 -13.53 -7.67 5.23
CA ASN A 101 -12.44 -8.54 5.70
C ASN A 101 -11.18 -8.40 4.83
N ASN A 102 -11.13 -7.39 3.97
CA ASN A 102 -10.10 -7.18 2.98
C ASN A 102 -9.48 -5.82 3.22
N TYR A 103 -8.20 -5.65 2.90
CA TYR A 103 -7.56 -4.36 3.00
C TYR A 103 -7.79 -3.55 1.73
N VAL A 104 -8.32 -2.33 1.86
CA VAL A 104 -8.59 -1.44 0.71
C VAL A 104 -7.55 -0.32 0.69
N TYR A 105 -6.65 -0.36 -0.29
CA TYR A 105 -5.63 0.66 -0.54
C TYR A 105 -6.16 1.70 -1.54
N GLY A 106 -6.23 2.96 -1.10
CA GLY A 106 -6.77 4.06 -1.89
C GLY A 106 -5.70 4.90 -2.56
N VAL A 107 -5.74 5.01 -3.90
CA VAL A 107 -4.84 5.88 -4.67
C VAL A 107 -5.59 7.07 -5.27
N ASN A 108 -4.91 8.21 -5.42
CA ASN A 108 -5.45 9.37 -6.12
C ASN A 108 -5.33 9.22 -7.64
N GLN A 109 -4.17 8.75 -8.10
CA GLN A 109 -3.86 8.70 -9.53
C GLN A 109 -3.14 7.41 -9.91
N TYR A 110 -3.71 6.70 -10.88
CA TYR A 110 -3.28 5.35 -11.21
C TYR A 110 -1.90 5.24 -11.85
N LEU A 111 -1.46 6.30 -12.54
CA LEU A 111 -0.20 6.34 -13.27
C LEU A 111 0.96 6.86 -12.43
N LYS A 112 0.70 7.41 -11.24
CA LYS A 112 1.75 7.94 -10.37
C LYS A 112 2.38 6.80 -9.58
N LYS A 113 3.64 6.51 -9.87
CA LYS A 113 4.41 5.48 -9.16
C LYS A 113 4.51 5.77 -7.66
N ASP A 114 4.61 7.04 -7.27
CA ASP A 114 4.77 7.46 -5.89
C ASP A 114 3.59 7.04 -5.00
N GLU A 115 2.39 6.98 -5.57
CA GLU A 115 1.17 6.53 -4.86
C GLU A 115 1.24 5.05 -4.47
N TYR A 116 2.11 4.26 -5.08
CA TYR A 116 2.28 2.84 -4.74
C TYR A 116 3.52 2.58 -3.90
N LYS A 117 4.34 3.60 -3.66
CA LYS A 117 5.65 3.43 -3.01
C LYS A 117 5.50 2.81 -1.62
N GLU A 118 4.57 3.31 -0.82
CA GLU A 118 4.26 2.78 0.52
C GLU A 118 3.86 1.30 0.46
N LEU A 119 2.95 0.93 -0.45
CA LEU A 119 2.53 -0.46 -0.64
C LEU A 119 3.72 -1.36 -1.01
N ILE A 120 4.54 -0.92 -1.96
CA ILE A 120 5.70 -1.67 -2.46
C ILE A 120 6.82 -1.78 -1.41
N ASP A 121 7.11 -0.71 -0.68
CA ASP A 121 8.07 -0.71 0.43
C ASP A 121 7.60 -1.64 1.55
N THR A 122 6.29 -1.69 1.82
CA THR A 122 5.72 -2.65 2.77
C THR A 122 5.89 -4.09 2.28
N PHE A 123 5.65 -4.37 1.00
CA PHE A 123 5.93 -5.69 0.42
C PHE A 123 7.41 -6.07 0.58
N LYS A 124 8.32 -5.13 0.36
CA LYS A 124 9.75 -5.36 0.56
C LYS A 124 10.07 -5.67 2.02
N GLN A 125 9.52 -4.91 2.96
CA GLN A 125 9.75 -5.09 4.40
C GLN A 125 9.18 -6.44 4.90
N GLU A 126 7.95 -6.82 4.52
CA GLU A 126 7.31 -8.01 5.09
C GLU A 126 7.67 -9.33 4.38
N ARG A 127 8.09 -9.28 3.11
CA ARG A 127 8.39 -10.49 2.32
C ARG A 127 9.86 -10.73 2.07
N LEU A 128 10.72 -9.73 2.29
CA LEU A 128 12.17 -9.86 2.09
C LEU A 128 13.02 -9.53 3.33
N SER A 129 12.43 -9.08 4.44
CA SER A 129 13.15 -9.05 5.74
C SER A 129 13.19 -10.43 6.37
#